data_AF-A0A917H408-F1
#
_entry.id   AF-A0A917H408-F1
#
_cell.length_a   1.000
_cell.length_b   1.000
_cell.length_c   1.000
_cell.angle_alpha   90.00
_cell.angle_beta   90.00
_cell.angle_gamma   90.00
#
_symmetry.space_group_name_H-M   'P 1'
#
loop_
_entity.id
_entity.type
_entity.pdbx_description
1 polymer ?
#
loop_
_entity_poly.entity_id
_entity_poly.type
_entity_poly.pdbx_seq_one_letter_code
_entity_poly.pdbx_strand_id
1 'polypeptide(L)' 'MTYMTYKDVLGRRSEILKRNIDQMILKDNRQGLSLYESNVYQSMLKKLHHNESALQEARKQDET' A
#
# COMPACT_ATOMS: atom_id res chain seq x y z
N MET A 1 10.84 22.99 8.92
CA MET A 1 9.74 22.13 8.41
C MET A 1 10.24 21.54 7.10
N THR A 2 10.64 20.27 7.06
CA THR A 2 11.04 19.61 5.81
C THR A 2 9.78 19.26 5.01
N TYR A 3 9.68 19.70 3.77
CA TYR A 3 8.56 19.33 2.90
C TYR A 3 8.72 17.87 2.45
N MET A 4 7.69 17.06 2.68
CA MET A 4 7.63 15.70 2.12
C MET A 4 7.39 15.80 0.62
N THR A 5 8.24 15.13 -0.16
CA THR A 5 8.02 15.00 -1.60
C THR A 5 6.84 14.08 -1.87
N TYR A 6 6.27 14.17 -3.07
CA TYR A 6 5.22 13.23 -3.50
C TYR A 6 5.68 11.77 -3.40
N LYS A 7 6.97 11.49 -3.69
CA LYS A 7 7.58 10.16 -3.55
C LYS A 7 7.65 9.71 -2.10
N ASP A 8 8.00 10.59 -1.17
CA ASP A 8 8.01 10.29 0.27
C ASP A 8 6.62 9.90 0.77
N VAL A 9 5.59 10.62 0.30
CA VAL A 9 4.20 10.32 0.64
C VAL A 9 3.78 8.96 0.09
N LEU A 10 4.10 8.66 -1.17
CA LEU A 10 3.80 7.36 -1.78
C LEU A 10 4.52 6.20 -1.08
N GLY A 11 5.81 6.38 -0.74
CA GLY A 11 6.60 5.41 0.01
C GLY A 11 5.97 5.13 1.37
N ARG A 12 5.69 6.17 2.15
CA ARG A 12 5.09 6.04 3.48
C ARG A 12 3.70 5.41 3.46
N ARG A 13 2.86 5.76 2.48
CA ARG A 13 1.54 5.12 2.30
C ARG A 13 1.68 3.63 1.99
N SER A 14 2.65 3.27 1.17
CA SER A 14 2.92 1.86 0.80
C SER A 14 3.37 1.05 2.01
N GLU A 15 4.25 1.58 2.86
CA GLU A 15 4.69 0.90 4.09
C GLU A 15 3.53 0.64 5.07
N ILE A 16 2.65 1.64 5.26
CA ILE A 16 1.46 1.48 6.12
C ILE A 16 0.53 0.40 5.56
N LEU A 17 0.30 0.40 4.24
CA LEU A 17 -0.54 -0.61 3.59
C LEU A 17 0.05 -2.02 3.74
N LYS A 18 1.37 -2.18 3.54
CA LYS A 18 2.06 -3.47 3.70
C LYS A 18 1.87 -4.03 5.11
N ARG A 19 2.09 -3.21 6.15
CA ARG A 19 1.86 -3.61 7.54
C ARG A 19 0.42 -4.05 7.80
N ASN A 20 -0.57 -3.32 7.26
CA ASN A 20 -1.97 -3.68 7.43
C ASN A 20 -2.33 -4.98 6.67
N ILE A 21 -1.79 -5.16 5.47
CA ILE A 21 -1.92 -6.39 4.67
C ILE A 21 -1.33 -7.58 5.43
N ASP A 22 -0.14 -7.44 6.03
CA ASP A 22 0.49 -8.50 6.82
C ASP A 22 -0.39 -8.92 8.01
N GLN A 23 -1.02 -7.95 8.71
CA GLN A 23 -1.97 -8.26 9.78
C GLN A 23 -3.21 -9.00 9.29
N MET A 24 -3.72 -8.65 8.11
CA MET A 24 -4.86 -9.35 7.50
C MET A 24 -4.49 -10.77 7.09
N ILE A 25 -3.29 -10.99 6.55
CA ILE A 25 -2.78 -12.34 6.22
C ILE A 25 -2.68 -13.20 7.47
N LEU A 26 -2.10 -12.66 8.55
CA LEU A 26 -2.01 -13.39 9.82
C LEU A 26 -3.39 -13.75 10.38
N LYS A 27 -4.36 -12.85 10.25
CA LYS A 27 -5.74 -13.11 10.65
C LYS A 27 -6.40 -14.18 9.78
N ASP A 28 -6.28 -14.06 8.46
CA ASP A 28 -6.86 -15.02 7.50
C ASP A 28 -6.31 -16.43 7.74
N ASN A 29 -5.00 -16.55 7.91
CA ASN A 29 -4.34 -17.83 8.20
C ASN A 29 -4.80 -18.47 9.52
N ARG A 30 -5.19 -17.67 10.51
CA ARG A 30 -5.59 -18.18 11.83
C ARG A 30 -7.06 -18.58 11.89
N GLN A 31 -7.95 -17.79 11.28
CA GLN A 31 -9.39 -17.92 11.48
C GLN A 31 -10.23 -17.50 10.27
N GLY A 32 -9.60 -17.18 9.14
CA GLY A 32 -10.25 -16.61 7.98
C GLY A 32 -10.60 -15.12 8.13
N LEU A 33 -10.89 -14.48 6.99
CA LEU A 33 -11.49 -13.16 6.92
C LEU A 33 -13.01 -13.25 6.69
N SER A 34 -13.76 -12.36 7.35
CA SER A 34 -15.16 -12.13 6.98
C SER A 34 -15.27 -11.52 5.57
N LEU A 35 -16.46 -11.57 4.96
CA LEU A 35 -16.68 -10.96 3.65
C LEU A 35 -16.27 -9.47 3.59
N TYR A 36 -16.62 -8.71 4.63
CA TYR A 36 -16.22 -7.30 4.73
C TYR A 36 -14.70 -7.14 4.78
N GLU A 37 -14.04 -7.95 5.60
CA GLU A 37 -12.59 -7.94 5.74
C GLU A 37 -11.87 -8.34 4.47
N SER A 38 -12.39 -9.32 3.74
CA SER A 38 -11.90 -9.72 2.41
C SER A 38 -12.01 -8.56 1.41
N ASN A 39 -13.13 -7.82 1.40
CA ASN A 39 -13.29 -6.65 0.55
C ASN A 39 -12.32 -5.52 0.91
N VAL A 40 -12.11 -5.29 2.21
CA VAL A 40 -11.13 -4.32 2.72
C VAL A 40 -9.72 -4.74 2.34
N TYR A 41 -9.37 -6.00 2.52
CA TYR A 41 -8.08 -6.59 2.15
C TYR A 41 -7.79 -6.41 0.66
N GLN A 42 -8.71 -6.79 -0.21
CA GLN A 42 -8.59 -6.58 -1.66
C GLN A 42 -8.43 -5.09 -2.03
N SER A 43 -9.14 -4.21 -1.33
CA SER A 43 -9.01 -2.77 -1.55
C SER A 43 -7.63 -2.23 -1.14
N MET A 44 -7.01 -2.80 -0.08
CA MET A 44 -5.65 -2.45 0.33
C MET A 44 -4.62 -2.92 -0.70
N LEU A 45 -4.76 -4.14 -1.24
CA LEU A 45 -3.89 -4.64 -2.31
C LEU A 45 -3.95 -3.74 -3.56
N LYS A 46 -5.15 -3.37 -4.00
CA LYS A 46 -5.32 -2.45 -5.14
C LYS A 46 -4.66 -1.10 -4.90
N LYS A 47 -4.81 -0.52 -3.70
CA LYS A 47 -4.17 0.75 -3.33
C LYS A 47 -2.65 0.63 -3.26
N LEU A 48 -2.12 -0.49 -2.77
CA LEU A 48 -0.69 -0.73 -2.72
C LEU A 48 -0.10 -0.78 -4.14
N HIS A 49 -0.70 -1.56 -5.04
CA HIS A 49 -0.29 -1.62 -6.43
C HIS A 49 -0.34 -0.24 -7.11
N HIS A 50 -1.40 0.53 -6.88
CA HIS A 50 -1.49 1.88 -7.42
C HIS A 50 -0.36 2.79 -6.92
N ASN A 51 -0.06 2.76 -5.61
CA ASN A 51 1.03 3.56 -5.05
C ASN A 51 2.40 3.15 -5.62
N GLU A 52 2.65 1.85 -5.78
CA GLU A 52 3.90 1.34 -6.33
C GLU A 52 4.08 1.74 -7.80
N SER A 53 3.02 1.66 -8.62
CA SER A 53 3.03 2.17 -9.99
C SER A 53 3.28 3.67 -10.06
N ALA A 54 2.56 4.47 -9.26
CA ALA A 54 2.76 5.92 -9.21
C ALA A 54 4.17 6.30 -8.76
N LEU A 55 4.75 5.55 -7.82
CA LEU A 55 6.12 5.76 -7.38
C LEU A 55 7.14 5.45 -8.49
N GLN A 56 6.90 4.40 -9.26
CA GLN A 56 7.72 4.06 -10.41
C GLN A 56 7.64 5.11 -11.52
N GLU A 57 6.43 5.61 -11.82
CA GLU A 57 6.23 6.70 -12.78
C GLU A 57 6.93 7.98 -12.34
N ALA A 58 6.80 8.35 -11.07
CA ALA A 58 7.50 9.51 -10.52
C ALA A 58 9.02 9.33 -10.58
N ARG A 59 9.56 8.12 -10.40
CA ARG A 59 11.00 7.84 -10.55
C ARG A 59 11.47 8.04 -12.00
N LYS A 60 10.71 7.56 -12.98
CA LYS A 60 11.03 7.77 -14.41
C LYS A 60 11.05 9.24 -14.79
N GLN A 61 10.16 10.07 -14.22
CA GLN A 61 10.12 11.51 -14.50
C GLN A 61 11.37 12.26 -14.03
N ASP A 62 12.04 11.80 -12.97
CA ASP A 62 13.32 12.38 -12.52
C ASP A 62 14.51 11.98 -13.40
N GLU A 63 14.36 10.95 -14.25
CA GLU A 63 15.42 10.44 -15.13
C GLU A 63 15.39 11.09 -16.53
N THR A 64 14.37 11.92 -16.82
CA THR A 64 14.19 12.69 -18.07
C THR A 64 14.42 14.18 -17.86
#